data_AF-A0A8H6H6Z2-F1
#
_entry.id   AF-A0A8H6H6Z2-F1
#
_cell.length_a   1.000
_cell.length_b   1.000
_cell.length_c   1.000
_cell.angle_alpha   90.00
_cell.angle_beta   90.00
_cell.angle_gamma   90.00
#
_symmetry.space_group_name_H-M   'P 1'
#
loop_
_entity.id
_entity.type
_entity.pdbx_description
1 polymer ?
#
loop_
_entity_poly.entity_id
_entity_poly.type
_entity_poly.pdbx_seq_one_letter_code
_entity_poly.pdbx_strand_id
1 'polypeptide(L)' 'PGKKNNKLAASIPAAEFVLESFGHARTLFNPNASRYGKYTELQFTAKGRICGVKVLDYYLERGRV' A
#
# COMPACT_ATOMS: atom_id res chain seq x y z
N PRO A 1 -12.38 -26.48 -11.24
CA PRO A 1 -12.49 -25.84 -9.90
C PRO A 1 -11.14 -25.20 -9.44
N GLY A 2 -11.07 -23.86 -9.35
CA GLY A 2 -10.28 -23.22 -8.28
C GLY A 2 -8.93 -22.51 -8.54
N LYS A 3 -8.60 -21.99 -9.74
CA LYS A 3 -7.42 -21.10 -9.93
C LYS A 3 -7.69 -19.63 -9.54
N LYS A 4 -8.14 -19.33 -8.31
CA LYS A 4 -8.46 -17.94 -7.90
C LYS A 4 -7.58 -17.31 -6.81
N ASN A 5 -6.66 -18.04 -6.16
CA ASN A 5 -5.95 -17.52 -4.98
C ASN A 5 -4.52 -16.98 -5.19
N ASN A 6 -4.02 -16.86 -6.42
CA ASN A 6 -2.66 -16.34 -6.65
C ASN A 6 -2.62 -14.84 -7.04
N LYS A 7 -3.77 -14.18 -7.15
CA LYS A 7 -3.83 -12.78 -7.64
C LYS A 7 -3.64 -11.73 -6.54
N LEU A 8 -4.06 -12.02 -5.31
CA LEU A 8 -4.11 -11.01 -4.25
C LEU A 8 -2.70 -10.55 -3.85
N ALA A 9 -1.81 -11.49 -3.55
CA ALA A 9 -0.43 -11.16 -3.17
C ALA A 9 0.29 -10.37 -4.27
N ALA A 10 0.06 -10.72 -5.54
CA ALA A 10 0.62 -10.03 -6.68
C ALA A 10 0.04 -8.61 -6.89
N SER A 11 -1.20 -8.35 -6.46
CA SER A 11 -1.81 -7.02 -6.57
C SER A 11 -1.37 -6.04 -5.49
N ILE A 12 -0.85 -6.50 -4.34
CA ILE A 12 -0.44 -5.62 -3.24
C ILE A 12 0.65 -4.63 -3.67
N PRO A 13 1.75 -5.05 -4.32
CA PRO A 13 2.77 -4.10 -4.81
C PRO A 13 2.24 -3.10 -5.83
N ALA A 14 1.27 -3.51 -6.65
CA ALA A 14 0.66 -2.60 -7.64
C ALA A 14 -0.21 -1.53 -6.96
N ALA A 15 -0.98 -1.90 -5.92
CA ALA A 15 -1.74 -0.95 -5.13
C ALA A 15 -0.82 0.02 -4.38
N GLU A 16 0.29 -0.48 -3.84
CA GLU A 16 1.32 0.34 -3.20
C GLU A 16 1.86 1.40 -4.16
N PHE A 17 2.29 0.98 -5.35
CA PHE A 17 2.79 1.90 -6.38
C PHE A 17 1.81 3.05 -6.70
N VAL A 18 0.51 2.74 -6.74
CA VAL A 18 -0.54 3.75 -6.94
C VAL A 18 -0.57 4.74 -5.76
N LEU A 19 -0.59 4.24 -4.52
CA LEU A 19 -0.59 5.10 -3.33
C LEU A 19 0.67 5.97 -3.25
N GLU A 20 1.84 5.43 -3.57
CA GLU A 20 3.09 6.20 -3.67
C GLU A 20 2.97 7.33 -4.70
N SER A 21 2.39 7.03 -5.88
CA SER A 21 2.23 8.02 -6.95
C SER A 21 1.37 9.23 -6.54
N PHE A 22 0.41 9.06 -5.63
CA PHE A 22 -0.42 10.16 -5.10
C PHE A 22 0.13 10.78 -3.81
N GLY A 23 0.77 9.96 -2.98
CA GLY A 23 1.13 10.31 -1.62
C GLY A 23 2.58 10.76 -1.45
N HIS A 24 3.47 10.40 -2.37
CA HIS A 24 4.90 10.74 -2.29
C HIS A 24 5.21 12.03 -3.04
N ALA A 25 6.26 12.71 -2.61
CA ALA A 25 6.80 13.87 -3.29
C ALA A 25 8.31 13.97 -3.10
N ARG A 26 8.98 14.62 -4.06
CA ARG A 26 10.40 14.94 -3.96
C ARG A 26 10.62 16.03 -2.91
N THR A 27 11.53 15.78 -1.97
CA THR A 27 12.04 16.77 -1.01
C THR A 27 13.54 16.96 -1.20
N LEU A 28 14.15 17.89 -0.47
CA LEU A 28 15.61 18.10 -0.48
C LEU A 28 16.39 16.86 0.00
N PHE A 29 15.83 16.10 0.94
CA PHE A 29 16.55 14.99 1.61
C PHE A 29 16.14 13.61 1.11
N ASN A 30 14.93 13.47 0.57
CA ASN A 30 14.43 12.20 0.04
C ASN A 30 13.60 12.46 -1.24
N PRO A 31 14.01 11.88 -2.39
CA PRO A 31 13.31 12.11 -3.64
C PRO A 31 11.97 11.39 -3.79
N ASN A 32 11.67 10.41 -2.92
CA ASN A 32 10.39 9.69 -2.86
C ASN A 32 9.83 9.76 -1.42
N ALA A 33 9.75 10.96 -0.84
CA ALA A 33 9.33 11.13 0.54
C ALA A 33 7.81 10.98 0.68
N SER A 34 7.37 10.10 1.58
CA SER A 34 5.97 9.97 1.93
C SER A 34 5.44 11.22 2.61
N ARG A 35 4.31 11.75 2.11
CA ARG A 35 3.63 12.93 2.68
C ARG A 35 2.30 12.56 3.34
N TYR A 36 2.19 11.31 3.75
CA TYR A 36 1.08 10.75 4.52
C TYR A 36 1.66 9.65 5.42
N GLY A 37 1.01 9.41 6.55
CA GLY A 37 1.21 8.20 7.35
C GLY A 37 0.38 7.07 6.77
N LYS A 38 0.90 5.84 6.81
CA LYS A 38 0.22 4.65 6.28
C LYS A 38 0.33 3.49 7.25
N TYR A 39 -0.78 2.83 7.52
CA TYR A 39 -0.85 1.56 8.22
C TYR A 39 -1.39 0.48 7.29
N THR A 40 -0.61 -0.59 7.09
CA THR A 40 -1.00 -1.74 6.26
C THR A 40 -1.13 -2.98 7.11
N GLU A 41 -2.33 -3.55 7.17
CA GLU A 41 -2.62 -4.83 7.80
C GLU A 41 -2.66 -5.94 6.74
N LEU A 42 -1.83 -6.98 6.92
CA LEU A 42 -1.85 -8.19 6.10
C LEU A 42 -2.59 -9.31 6.84
N GLN A 43 -3.55 -9.93 6.16
CA GLN A 43 -4.39 -10.97 6.73
C GLN A 43 -4.00 -12.32 6.14
N PHE A 44 -3.82 -13.32 7.02
CA PHE A 44 -3.35 -14.64 6.65
C PHE A 44 -4.36 -15.72 7.03
N THR A 45 -4.47 -16.73 6.17
CA THR A 45 -5.14 -17.98 6.49
C THR A 45 -4.34 -18.79 7.51
N ALA A 46 -4.96 -19.77 8.17
CA ALA A 46 -4.27 -20.72 9.06
C ALA A 46 -3.10 -21.48 8.40
N LYS A 47 -3.04 -21.53 7.06
CA LYS A 47 -1.95 -22.13 6.27
C LYS A 47 -0.87 -21.12 5.85
N GLY A 48 -0.87 -19.90 6.43
CA GLY A 48 0.12 -18.86 6.15
C GLY A 48 -0.03 -18.17 4.79
N ARG A 49 -1.12 -18.40 4.03
CA ARG A 49 -1.36 -17.70 2.77
C ARG A 49 -2.09 -16.38 2.99
N ILE A 50 -1.67 -15.32 2.31
CA ILE A 50 -2.36 -14.02 2.31
C ILE A 50 -3.79 -14.21 1.78
N CYS A 51 -4.78 -13.75 2.54
CA CYS A 51 -6.19 -13.74 2.16
C CYS A 51 -6.83 -12.35 2.15
N GLY A 52 -6.17 -11.35 2.71
CA GLY A 52 -6.67 -9.98 2.72
C GLY A 52 -5.57 -8.97 2.99
N VAL A 53 -5.85 -7.71 2.65
CA VAL A 53 -5.05 -6.55 3.00
C VAL A 53 -5.98 -5.40 3.33
N LYS A 54 -5.64 -4.62 4.36
CA LYS A 54 -6.33 -3.37 4.69
C LYS A 54 -5.28 -2.27 4.80
N VAL A 55 -5.53 -1.15 4.13
CA VAL A 55 -4.68 0.04 4.19
C VAL A 55 -5.48 1.16 4.84
N LEU A 56 -4.85 1.88 5.75
CA LEU A 56 -5.40 3.08 6.37
C LEU A 56 -4.37 4.20 6.29
N ASP A 57 -4.77 5.30 5.67
CA ASP A 57 -3.94 6.48 5.48
C ASP A 57 -4.30 7.57 6.48
N TYR A 58 -3.30 8.33 6.91
CA TYR A 58 -3.43 9.37 7.93
C TYR A 58 -2.62 10.60 7.54
N TYR A 59 -3.08 11.78 7.97
CA TYR A 59 -2.32 13.03 7.91
C TYR A 59 -1.66 13.32 6.55
N LEU A 60 -2.40 13.14 5.46
CA LEU A 60 -1.94 13.60 4.15
C LEU A 60 -1.65 15.11 4.23
N GLU A 61 -0.46 15.51 3.82
CA GLU A 61 -0.04 16.91 3.77
C GLU A 61 -0.83 17.66 2.68
N ARG A 62 -2.00 18.18 3.07
CA ARG A 62 -2.90 18.87 2.14
C ARG A 62 -2.28 20.12 1.52
N GLY A 63 -1.41 20.84 2.24
CA GLY A 63 -0.78 22.08 1.76
C GLY A 63 0.18 21.94 0.58
N ARG A 64 0.44 20.70 0.12
CA ARG A 64 1.23 20.42 -1.08
C ARG A 64 0.42 20.54 -2.37
N VAL A 65 -0.90 20.36 -2.31
CA VAL A 65 -1.82 20.41 -3.46
C VAL A 65 -2.42 21.80 -3.55
#